data_AF-A0A453G1S7-F1
#
_entry.id   AF-A0A453G1S7-F1
#
_cell.length_a   1.000
_cell.length_b   1.000
_cell.length_c   1.000
_cell.angle_alpha   90.00
_cell.angle_beta   90.00
_cell.angle_gamma   90.00
#
_symmetry.space_group_name_H-M   'P 1'
#
loop_
_entity.id
_entity.type
_entity.pdbx_description
1 polymer ?
#
loop_
_entity_poly.entity_id
_entity_poly.type
_entity_poly.pdbx_seq_one_letter_code
_entity_poly.pdbx_strand_id
1 'polypeptide(L)'
;DGVPSLARNPSQKGMGMAKAGAAKVSEVSSILGRAGTVGLGKAVDVLDTLGSSMTNLNPSSGFGSGATTKGNKISILAFEVANTIVKGCNLMRALSKESVKHLKEVVLHSEGVQNLVAKDMDELLKIAAADKREELKVFSTEVIRFGNRCKDPQWHNLDRYFDKVSSERTPQHHLKEEAESVMQKLVTCVQYTAELYHEMHALDRFEQDYQRKQQEDDGSSVAQRGESLHILKQEVKSQQKHVKSLKKKSLWSKNLEEVMEKLVDIVHFLHLEIHNTFGCSDNEESQEPTKRRNRLGPAGLALHYANIISQIDALVSRSSSVPPNTRDSLYQSLPPTIKSALRSKLHSSGVKEELTVPQIKAEMEKTLRWLVPVANNTTK
;
A
#
# COMPACT_ATOMS: atom_id res chain seq x y z
N ASP A 1 72.06 34.09 27.09
CA ASP A 1 72.42 32.96 26.21
C ASP A 1 71.77 31.66 26.69
N GLY A 2 71.23 30.87 25.76
CA GLY A 2 71.10 29.42 25.94
C GLY A 2 69.71 28.85 26.26
N VAL A 3 68.94 28.64 25.19
CA VAL A 3 67.77 27.76 24.90
C VAL A 3 67.90 26.28 25.44
N PRO A 4 66.94 25.32 25.23
CA PRO A 4 65.86 24.86 26.13
C PRO A 4 65.72 23.29 26.25
N SER A 5 64.49 22.81 26.54
CA SER A 5 63.85 21.48 26.28
C SER A 5 63.52 20.65 27.54
N LEU A 6 62.24 20.35 27.84
CA LEU A 6 61.29 19.34 27.31
C LEU A 6 61.67 17.87 27.60
N ALA A 7 60.89 17.20 28.45
CA ALA A 7 60.58 15.77 28.32
C ALA A 7 59.30 15.38 29.10
N ARG A 8 58.51 14.52 28.48
CA ARG A 8 57.22 13.92 28.87
C ARG A 8 57.50 12.48 29.35
N ASN A 9 56.77 11.98 30.36
CA ASN A 9 56.82 10.58 30.80
C ASN A 9 55.55 9.77 30.43
N PRO A 10 55.62 8.42 30.36
CA PRO A 10 54.71 7.57 29.57
C PRO A 10 53.90 6.50 30.35
N SER A 11 52.82 6.04 29.70
CA SER A 11 52.26 4.68 29.52
C SER A 11 52.41 3.57 30.60
N GLN A 12 51.29 2.92 30.94
CA GLN A 12 51.19 1.62 31.63
C GLN A 12 50.42 0.59 30.77
N LYS A 13 50.84 -0.68 30.85
CA LYS A 13 50.31 -1.85 30.11
C LYS A 13 50.27 -3.12 30.99
N GLY A 14 49.18 -3.90 30.88
CA GLY A 14 49.08 -5.37 31.14
C GLY A 14 48.46 -5.81 32.50
N MET A 15 47.72 -6.92 32.68
CA MET A 15 47.21 -8.01 31.79
C MET A 15 46.29 -9.01 32.56
N GLY A 16 45.28 -9.62 31.88
CA GLY A 16 44.71 -10.99 32.10
C GLY A 16 43.43 -11.15 32.97
N MET A 17 42.45 -12.05 32.74
CA MET A 17 42.14 -13.06 31.70
C MET A 17 40.74 -13.70 31.97
N ALA A 18 39.90 -13.99 30.94
CA ALA A 18 39.02 -15.18 30.84
C ALA A 18 38.19 -15.20 29.52
N LYS A 19 38.18 -16.36 28.83
CA LYS A 19 37.49 -16.67 27.56
C LYS A 19 36.24 -17.55 27.80
N ALA A 20 35.17 -17.33 27.05
CA ALA A 20 34.20 -18.31 26.48
C ALA A 20 32.96 -17.52 26.00
N GLY A 21 32.27 -17.74 24.88
CA GLY A 21 32.40 -18.64 23.73
C GLY A 21 31.48 -18.07 22.64
N ALA A 22 31.86 -18.28 21.37
CA ALA A 22 31.08 -17.85 20.22
C ALA A 22 29.86 -18.76 20.03
N ALA A 23 28.66 -18.17 19.87
CA ALA A 23 27.51 -18.84 19.27
C ALA A 23 26.71 -17.82 18.44
N LYS A 24 26.40 -18.24 17.22
CA LYS A 24 25.76 -17.50 16.14
C LYS A 24 24.41 -16.89 16.52
N VAL A 25 24.12 -15.68 16.03
CA VAL A 25 22.75 -15.23 15.76
C VAL A 25 22.66 -14.65 14.35
N SER A 26 21.88 -15.38 13.57
CA SER A 26 21.34 -15.20 12.23
C SER A 26 21.39 -13.80 11.59
N GLU A 27 22.16 -13.76 10.51
CA GLU A 27 22.29 -12.69 9.53
C GLU A 27 21.14 -12.81 8.50
N VAL A 28 19.93 -12.34 8.82
CA VAL A 28 18.83 -12.13 7.84
C VAL A 28 17.97 -10.95 8.28
N SER A 29 18.47 -9.72 8.16
CA SER A 29 17.66 -8.51 8.39
C SER A 29 18.08 -7.28 7.57
N SER A 30 18.83 -7.45 6.48
CA SER A 30 19.48 -6.31 5.80
C SER A 30 19.04 -6.01 4.36
N ILE A 31 18.06 -6.71 3.77
CA ILE A 31 17.80 -6.58 2.32
C ILE A 31 16.64 -5.61 1.95
N LEU A 32 15.91 -5.04 2.92
CA LEU A 32 14.92 -3.98 2.62
C LEU A 32 15.30 -2.66 3.29
N GLY A 33 16.39 -2.06 2.82
CA GLY A 33 16.74 -0.68 3.17
C GLY A 33 15.60 0.27 2.80
N ARG A 34 15.40 1.29 3.62
CA ARG A 34 14.40 2.39 3.55
C ARG A 34 14.21 3.05 2.16
N ALA A 35 15.08 2.78 1.20
CA ALA A 35 14.95 3.17 -0.22
C ALA A 35 13.97 2.29 -1.02
N GLY A 36 13.88 0.98 -0.71
CA GLY A 36 12.98 0.05 -1.41
C GLY A 36 11.49 0.31 -1.14
N THR A 37 11.16 0.78 0.06
CA THR A 37 9.79 1.17 0.44
C THR A 37 9.37 2.48 -0.21
N VAL A 38 10.29 3.42 -0.40
CA VAL A 38 10.05 4.70 -1.11
C VAL A 38 9.85 4.46 -2.61
N GLY A 39 10.61 3.54 -3.21
CA GLY A 39 10.42 3.12 -4.60
C GLY A 39 9.08 2.40 -4.85
N LEU A 40 8.62 1.58 -3.89
CA LEU A 40 7.31 0.93 -3.95
C LEU A 40 6.16 1.95 -3.81
N GLY A 41 6.29 2.94 -2.91
CA GLY A 41 5.28 4.00 -2.74
C GLY A 41 5.08 4.85 -3.99
N LYS A 42 6.17 5.29 -4.63
CA LYS A 42 6.09 5.99 -5.92
C LYS A 42 5.49 5.13 -7.04
N ALA A 43 5.74 3.82 -7.02
CA ALA A 43 5.12 2.90 -7.97
C ALA A 43 3.61 2.76 -7.73
N VAL A 44 3.16 2.67 -6.48
CA VAL A 44 1.72 2.63 -6.13
C VAL A 44 1.00 3.89 -6.62
N ASP A 45 1.53 5.09 -6.34
CA ASP A 45 0.90 6.37 -6.69
C ASP A 45 0.72 6.57 -8.21
N VAL A 46 1.69 6.11 -9.02
CA VAL A 46 1.62 6.18 -10.49
C VAL A 46 0.60 5.20 -11.06
N LEU A 47 0.45 4.04 -10.42
CA LEU A 47 -0.35 2.92 -10.89
C LEU A 47 -1.83 3.09 -10.55
N ASP A 48 -2.16 3.69 -9.41
CA ASP A 48 -3.54 4.04 -9.03
C ASP A 48 -4.13 5.14 -9.95
N THR A 49 -3.28 5.95 -10.59
CA THR A 49 -3.70 6.97 -11.56
C THR A 49 -4.17 6.36 -12.90
N LEU A 50 -3.81 5.12 -13.22
CA LEU A 50 -4.12 4.46 -14.50
C LEU A 50 -5.22 3.39 -14.41
N GLY A 51 -5.63 2.98 -13.20
CA GLY A 51 -6.65 1.94 -12.99
C GLY A 51 -8.07 2.31 -13.47
N SER A 52 -8.30 3.57 -13.88
CA SER A 52 -9.63 4.10 -14.21
C SER A 52 -9.86 4.40 -15.70
N SER A 53 -8.90 4.17 -16.60
CA SER A 53 -9.08 4.48 -18.03
C SER A 53 -8.23 3.61 -18.94
N MET A 54 -8.73 2.44 -19.34
CA MET A 54 -8.41 1.79 -20.61
C MET A 54 -9.39 0.65 -20.89
N THR A 55 -10.50 0.97 -21.56
CA THR A 55 -11.29 -0.01 -22.31
C THR A 55 -10.91 0.08 -23.78
N ASN A 56 -10.71 -1.07 -24.40
CA ASN A 56 -10.53 -1.33 -25.84
C ASN A 56 -9.17 -0.99 -26.46
N LEU A 57 -8.39 -2.04 -26.74
CA LEU A 57 -7.68 -2.20 -28.00
C LEU A 57 -7.65 -3.70 -28.36
N ASN A 58 -8.27 -4.04 -29.48
CA ASN A 58 -8.23 -5.37 -30.08
C ASN A 58 -7.52 -5.25 -31.44
N PRO A 59 -6.41 -5.96 -31.70
CA PRO A 59 -6.00 -6.27 -33.04
C PRO A 59 -6.22 -7.77 -33.30
N SER A 60 -7.15 -8.04 -34.21
CA SER A 60 -7.49 -9.33 -34.80
C SER A 60 -6.31 -10.03 -35.51
N SER A 61 -6.50 -11.35 -35.74
CA SER A 61 -5.74 -12.29 -36.61
C SER A 61 -4.82 -13.25 -35.85
N GLY A 62 -4.83 -14.57 -36.02
CA GLY A 62 -5.52 -15.46 -36.97
C GLY A 62 -5.19 -16.91 -36.62
N PHE A 63 -5.99 -17.85 -37.13
CA PHE A 63 -5.90 -19.30 -36.90
C PHE A 63 -4.56 -19.91 -37.36
N GLY A 64 -4.01 -20.86 -36.59
CA GLY A 64 -2.84 -21.66 -36.98
C GLY A 64 -2.41 -22.68 -35.92
N SER A 65 -2.40 -23.96 -36.30
CA SER A 65 -2.25 -25.17 -35.48
C SER A 65 -0.88 -25.37 -34.81
N GLY A 66 -0.89 -25.89 -33.58
CA GLY A 66 0.03 -26.90 -33.02
C GLY A 66 1.54 -26.71 -33.14
N ALA A 67 2.14 -25.97 -32.20
CA ALA A 67 3.53 -26.16 -31.74
C ALA A 67 3.69 -25.47 -30.37
N THR A 68 4.36 -26.13 -29.42
CA THR A 68 4.67 -25.67 -28.04
C THR A 68 4.43 -24.17 -27.85
N THR A 69 3.30 -23.83 -27.24
CA THR A 69 2.84 -22.45 -27.13
C THR A 69 3.90 -21.63 -26.42
N LYS A 70 4.71 -20.89 -27.20
CA LYS A 70 5.35 -19.66 -26.72
C LYS A 70 4.21 -18.83 -26.17
N GLY A 71 4.03 -18.90 -24.85
CA GLY A 71 2.91 -18.24 -24.22
C GLY A 71 3.02 -16.73 -24.43
N ASN A 72 1.92 -16.03 -24.19
CA ASN A 72 1.83 -14.64 -24.58
C ASN A 72 2.82 -13.78 -23.80
N LYS A 73 3.61 -12.97 -24.52
CA LYS A 73 4.40 -11.91 -23.87
C LYS A 73 3.44 -10.91 -23.27
N ILE A 74 3.69 -10.50 -22.04
CA ILE A 74 2.80 -9.59 -21.31
C ILE A 74 2.70 -8.22 -22.01
N SER A 75 3.83 -7.69 -22.51
CA SER A 75 3.89 -6.42 -23.26
C SER A 75 3.25 -5.24 -22.51
N ILE A 76 2.26 -4.55 -23.08
CA ILE A 76 1.61 -3.38 -22.47
C ILE A 76 0.86 -3.73 -21.18
N LEU A 77 0.38 -4.97 -21.03
CA LEU A 77 -0.27 -5.46 -19.81
C LEU A 77 0.68 -5.51 -18.61
N ALA A 78 1.98 -5.29 -18.82
CA ALA A 78 2.99 -5.37 -17.76
C ALA A 78 2.72 -4.37 -16.64
N PHE A 79 2.20 -3.19 -16.97
CA PHE A 79 1.83 -2.18 -15.99
C PHE A 79 0.65 -2.64 -15.15
N GLU A 80 -0.40 -3.18 -15.77
CA GLU A 80 -1.56 -3.69 -15.05
C GLU A 80 -1.20 -4.88 -14.15
N VAL A 81 -0.40 -5.83 -14.67
CA VAL A 81 0.11 -6.96 -13.89
C VAL A 81 1.01 -6.48 -12.74
N ALA A 82 1.80 -5.41 -12.94
CA ALA A 82 2.60 -4.81 -11.88
C ALA A 82 1.72 -4.28 -10.74
N ASN A 83 0.61 -3.60 -11.05
CA ASN A 83 -0.35 -3.12 -10.04
C ASN A 83 -0.87 -4.28 -9.19
N THR A 84 -1.29 -5.35 -9.86
CA THR A 84 -1.82 -6.53 -9.18
C THR A 84 -0.77 -7.19 -8.29
N ILE A 85 0.48 -7.33 -8.75
CA ILE A 85 1.59 -7.84 -7.91
C ILE A 85 1.80 -6.95 -6.67
N VAL A 86 1.73 -5.62 -6.83
CA VAL A 86 1.87 -4.69 -5.71
C VAL A 86 0.74 -4.87 -4.69
N LYS A 87 -0.51 -5.06 -5.14
CA LYS A 87 -1.65 -5.39 -4.27
C LYS A 87 -1.39 -6.68 -3.48
N GLY A 88 -0.95 -7.73 -4.17
CA GLY A 88 -0.58 -9.00 -3.53
C GLY A 88 0.56 -8.84 -2.51
N CYS A 89 1.60 -8.07 -2.84
CA CYS A 89 2.73 -7.79 -1.94
C CYS A 89 2.30 -7.04 -0.68
N ASN A 90 1.43 -6.03 -0.84
CA ASN A 90 0.91 -5.26 0.28
C ASN A 90 0.03 -6.13 1.20
N LEU A 91 -0.79 -7.01 0.63
CA LEU A 91 -1.60 -7.96 1.39
C LEU A 91 -0.72 -8.97 2.15
N MET A 92 0.31 -9.54 1.51
CA MET A 92 1.29 -10.40 2.19
C MET A 92 1.98 -9.67 3.36
N ARG A 93 2.39 -8.41 3.16
CA ARG A 93 3.00 -7.59 4.22
C ARG A 93 2.03 -7.36 5.38
N ALA A 94 0.76 -7.07 5.09
CA ALA A 94 -0.28 -6.89 6.10
C ALA A 94 -0.55 -8.16 6.93
N LEU A 95 -0.32 -9.34 6.34
CA LEU A 95 -0.43 -10.65 7.00
C LEU A 95 0.89 -11.14 7.63
N SER A 96 1.95 -10.34 7.58
CA SER A 96 3.22 -10.68 8.24
C SER A 96 3.04 -10.86 9.76
N LYS A 97 3.89 -11.68 10.38
CA LYS A 97 3.85 -11.93 11.84
C LYS A 97 3.89 -10.62 12.64
N GLU A 98 4.71 -9.67 12.21
CA GLU A 98 4.88 -8.36 12.84
C GLU A 98 3.61 -7.50 12.71
N SER A 99 3.02 -7.44 11.51
CA SER A 99 1.82 -6.65 11.25
C SER A 99 0.60 -7.23 11.96
N VAL A 100 0.45 -8.56 11.96
CA VAL A 100 -0.60 -9.25 12.71
C VAL A 100 -0.44 -9.05 14.21
N LYS A 101 0.79 -9.13 14.73
CA LYS A 101 1.06 -8.85 16.14
C LYS A 101 0.70 -7.41 16.50
N HIS A 102 1.12 -6.45 15.69
CA HIS A 102 0.78 -5.04 15.89
C HIS A 102 -0.73 -4.79 15.82
N LEU A 103 -1.43 -5.41 14.88
CA LEU A 103 -2.89 -5.36 14.78
C LEU A 103 -3.52 -5.86 16.08
N LYS A 104 -3.16 -7.08 16.51
CA LYS A 104 -3.76 -7.74 17.69
C LYS A 104 -3.44 -7.01 18.99
N GLU A 105 -2.19 -6.62 19.21
CA GLU A 105 -1.73 -6.08 20.50
C GLU A 105 -1.90 -4.56 20.63
N VAL A 106 -1.84 -3.81 19.53
CA VAL A 106 -1.86 -2.33 19.57
C VAL A 106 -3.14 -1.77 18.98
N VAL A 107 -3.46 -2.12 17.73
CA VAL A 107 -4.57 -1.49 17.01
C VAL A 107 -5.92 -1.87 17.61
N LEU A 108 -6.16 -3.18 17.80
CA LEU A 108 -7.43 -3.66 18.34
C LEU A 108 -7.67 -3.27 19.80
N HIS A 109 -6.61 -3.06 20.58
CA HIS A 109 -6.69 -2.60 21.97
C HIS A 109 -6.82 -1.08 22.11
N SER A 110 -6.75 -0.33 21.00
CA SER A 110 -6.85 1.12 21.05
C SER A 110 -8.24 1.58 21.50
N GLU A 111 -8.28 2.65 22.29
CA GLU A 111 -9.53 3.22 22.82
C GLU A 111 -10.51 3.59 21.70
N GLY A 112 -9.99 4.09 20.57
CA GLY A 112 -10.81 4.41 19.40
C GLY A 112 -11.51 3.19 18.80
N VAL A 113 -10.80 2.07 18.62
CA VAL A 113 -11.39 0.84 18.09
C VAL A 113 -12.38 0.25 19.10
N GLN A 114 -12.00 0.19 20.38
CA GLN A 114 -12.82 -0.37 21.45
C GLN A 114 -14.13 0.41 21.68
N ASN A 115 -14.11 1.73 21.53
CA ASN A 115 -15.29 2.58 21.74
C ASN A 115 -16.13 2.79 20.48
N LEU A 116 -15.53 2.85 19.29
CA LEU A 116 -16.26 3.14 18.04
C LEU A 116 -16.69 1.90 17.26
N VAL A 117 -16.01 0.76 17.43
CA VAL A 117 -16.26 -0.45 16.65
C VAL A 117 -16.91 -1.52 17.53
N ALA A 118 -16.16 -2.11 18.45
CA ALA A 118 -16.64 -3.15 19.36
C ALA A 118 -15.67 -3.34 20.53
N LYS A 119 -16.19 -3.75 21.69
CA LYS A 119 -15.37 -4.16 22.84
C LYS A 119 -14.97 -5.63 22.81
N ASP A 120 -15.71 -6.44 22.07
CA ASP A 120 -15.46 -7.86 21.93
C ASP A 120 -14.32 -8.10 20.93
N MET A 121 -13.23 -8.72 21.42
CA MET A 121 -12.06 -9.04 20.60
C MET A 121 -12.37 -10.06 19.51
N ASP A 122 -13.30 -10.99 19.75
CA ASP A 122 -13.70 -11.97 18.74
C ASP A 122 -14.48 -11.30 17.60
N GLU A 123 -15.34 -10.33 17.93
CA GLU A 123 -16.02 -9.50 16.92
C GLU A 123 -15.00 -8.68 16.11
N LEU A 124 -14.02 -8.05 16.77
CA LEU A 124 -12.97 -7.27 16.11
C LEU A 124 -12.10 -8.13 15.18
N LEU A 125 -11.71 -9.33 15.61
CA LEU A 125 -10.96 -10.26 14.78
C LEU A 125 -11.77 -10.75 13.58
N LYS A 126 -13.08 -11.00 13.74
CA LYS A 126 -13.98 -11.34 12.63
C LYS A 126 -14.09 -10.20 11.61
N ILE A 127 -14.14 -8.95 12.06
CA ILE A 127 -14.15 -7.77 11.17
C ILE A 127 -12.82 -7.70 10.41
N ALA A 128 -11.69 -7.77 11.09
CA ALA A 128 -10.37 -7.74 10.45
C ALA A 128 -10.17 -8.89 9.44
N ALA A 129 -10.67 -10.09 9.77
CA ALA A 129 -10.64 -11.23 8.86
C ALA A 129 -11.48 -10.97 7.60
N ALA A 130 -12.69 -10.44 7.76
CA ALA A 130 -13.56 -10.11 6.65
C ALA A 130 -12.93 -9.07 5.72
N ASP A 131 -12.32 -8.02 6.29
CA ASP A 131 -11.62 -6.98 5.52
C ASP A 131 -10.45 -7.58 4.72
N LYS A 132 -9.64 -8.46 5.32
CA LYS A 132 -8.53 -9.12 4.61
C LYS A 132 -8.99 -10.09 3.53
N ARG A 133 -10.13 -10.76 3.73
CA ARG A 133 -10.72 -11.62 2.68
C ARG A 133 -11.26 -10.81 1.51
N GLU A 134 -11.82 -9.63 1.76
CA GLU A 134 -12.26 -8.74 0.69
C GLU A 134 -11.06 -8.20 -0.11
N GLU A 135 -9.97 -7.79 0.56
CA GLU A 135 -8.71 -7.42 -0.10
C GLU A 135 -8.17 -8.59 -0.98
N LEU A 136 -8.19 -9.81 -0.46
CA LEU A 136 -7.80 -11.02 -1.22
C LEU A 136 -8.74 -11.28 -2.41
N LYS A 137 -10.04 -11.04 -2.26
CA LYS A 137 -11.03 -11.21 -3.33
C LYS A 137 -10.77 -10.26 -4.48
N VAL A 138 -10.43 -9.00 -4.19
CA VAL A 138 -10.05 -8.03 -5.23
C VAL A 138 -8.80 -8.51 -5.97
N PHE A 139 -7.76 -8.92 -5.24
CA PHE A 139 -6.51 -9.43 -5.83
C PHE A 139 -6.75 -10.69 -6.68
N SER A 140 -7.44 -11.70 -6.15
CA SER A 140 -7.74 -12.95 -6.86
C SER A 140 -8.61 -12.75 -8.10
N THR A 141 -9.56 -11.80 -8.07
CA THR A 141 -10.37 -11.44 -9.25
C THR A 141 -9.50 -10.92 -10.39
N GLU A 142 -8.48 -10.10 -10.09
CA GLU A 142 -7.53 -9.64 -11.11
C GLU A 142 -6.69 -10.80 -11.68
N VAL A 143 -6.24 -11.72 -10.81
CA VAL A 143 -5.52 -12.94 -11.20
C VAL A 143 -6.39 -13.82 -12.11
N ILE A 144 -7.66 -14.08 -11.75
CA ILE A 144 -8.61 -14.84 -12.60
C ILE A 144 -8.73 -14.18 -13.98
N ARG A 145 -8.87 -12.85 -14.02
CA ARG A 145 -9.00 -12.11 -15.28
C ARG A 145 -7.75 -12.24 -16.16
N PHE A 146 -6.55 -12.25 -15.57
CA PHE A 146 -5.32 -12.52 -16.32
C PHE A 146 -5.23 -13.97 -16.79
N GLY A 147 -5.61 -14.93 -15.94
CA GLY A 147 -5.64 -16.35 -16.28
C GLY A 147 -6.53 -16.64 -17.49
N ASN A 148 -7.72 -16.04 -17.54
CA ASN A 148 -8.63 -16.15 -18.68
C ASN A 148 -8.08 -15.53 -19.99
N ARG A 149 -6.96 -14.79 -19.94
CA ARG A 149 -6.24 -14.26 -21.12
C ARG A 149 -5.04 -15.12 -21.54
N CYS A 150 -4.68 -16.14 -20.76
CA CYS A 150 -3.62 -17.08 -21.11
C CYS A 150 -4.04 -17.96 -22.29
N LYS A 151 -3.05 -18.44 -23.05
CA LYS A 151 -3.29 -19.38 -24.15
C LYS A 151 -3.64 -20.78 -23.65
N ASP A 152 -3.04 -21.16 -22.53
CA ASP A 152 -3.24 -22.47 -21.95
C ASP A 152 -4.57 -22.49 -21.14
N PRO A 153 -5.52 -23.38 -21.49
CA PRO A 153 -6.79 -23.49 -20.78
C PRO A 153 -6.67 -23.87 -19.31
N GLN A 154 -5.51 -24.38 -18.85
CA GLN A 154 -5.32 -24.69 -17.43
C GLN A 154 -5.45 -23.47 -16.52
N TRP A 155 -5.18 -22.27 -17.05
CA TRP A 155 -5.30 -21.00 -16.33
C TRP A 155 -6.69 -20.37 -16.44
N HIS A 156 -7.64 -21.03 -17.12
CA HIS A 156 -9.00 -20.56 -17.26
C HIS A 156 -9.85 -21.07 -16.10
N ASN A 157 -10.90 -20.32 -15.74
CA ASN A 157 -11.84 -20.69 -14.67
C ASN A 157 -11.18 -20.90 -13.29
N LEU A 158 -10.17 -20.08 -12.98
CA LEU A 158 -9.48 -20.09 -11.68
C LEU A 158 -10.39 -19.74 -10.50
N ASP A 159 -11.58 -19.17 -10.74
CA ASP A 159 -12.63 -18.98 -9.74
C ASP A 159 -12.97 -20.29 -9.02
N ARG A 160 -13.24 -21.36 -9.79
CA ARG A 160 -13.55 -22.69 -9.23
C ARG A 160 -12.38 -23.29 -8.47
N TYR A 161 -11.16 -23.03 -8.94
CA TYR A 161 -9.94 -23.50 -8.29
C TYR A 161 -9.78 -22.83 -6.93
N PHE A 162 -9.88 -21.50 -6.86
CA PHE A 162 -9.75 -20.76 -5.60
C PHE A 162 -10.86 -21.11 -4.60
N ASP A 163 -12.09 -21.32 -5.05
CA ASP A 163 -13.19 -21.78 -4.18
C ASP A 163 -12.88 -23.15 -3.58
N LYS A 164 -12.40 -24.10 -4.39
CA LYS A 164 -12.01 -25.44 -3.93
C LYS A 164 -10.84 -25.37 -2.95
N VAL A 165 -9.82 -24.60 -3.29
CA VAL A 165 -8.61 -24.40 -2.50
C VAL A 165 -8.90 -23.73 -1.15
N SER A 166 -9.88 -22.83 -1.09
CA SER A 166 -10.32 -22.24 0.18
C SER A 166 -10.91 -23.30 1.13
N SER A 167 -11.36 -24.43 0.59
CA SER A 167 -11.93 -25.57 1.33
C SER A 167 -10.89 -26.65 1.65
N GLU A 168 -9.84 -26.80 0.84
CA GLU A 168 -8.80 -27.83 1.02
C GLU A 168 -7.72 -27.38 2.01
N ARG A 169 -7.67 -28.06 3.15
CA ARG A 169 -6.81 -27.74 4.30
C ARG A 169 -5.54 -28.59 4.30
N THR A 170 -4.46 -28.05 3.76
CA THR A 170 -3.11 -28.60 3.99
C THR A 170 -2.20 -27.53 4.60
N PRO A 171 -1.84 -27.64 5.89
CA PRO A 171 -0.83 -26.78 6.49
C PRO A 171 0.55 -27.15 5.91
N GLN A 172 1.13 -26.27 5.10
CA GLN A 172 2.52 -26.43 4.65
C GLN A 172 3.32 -25.17 4.98
N HIS A 173 4.11 -25.22 6.06
CA HIS A 173 5.03 -24.15 6.45
C HIS A 173 6.07 -23.83 5.34
N HIS A 174 6.37 -24.78 4.47
CA HIS A 174 7.26 -24.59 3.31
C HIS A 174 6.70 -23.60 2.27
N LEU A 175 5.37 -23.51 2.14
CA LEU A 175 4.72 -22.60 1.19
C LEU A 175 4.99 -21.13 1.52
N LYS A 176 5.23 -20.79 2.79
CA LYS A 176 5.45 -19.40 3.20
C LYS A 176 6.78 -18.85 2.68
N GLU A 177 7.87 -19.54 2.94
CA GLU A 177 9.21 -19.11 2.50
C GLU A 177 9.31 -19.10 0.97
N GLU A 178 8.68 -20.08 0.33
CA GLU A 178 8.58 -20.17 -1.12
C GLU A 178 7.76 -19.00 -1.70
N ALA A 179 6.57 -18.72 -1.17
CA ALA A 179 5.74 -17.60 -1.59
C ALA A 179 6.43 -16.25 -1.36
N GLU A 180 7.15 -16.08 -0.24
CA GLU A 180 7.95 -14.88 0.02
C GLU A 180 9.08 -14.71 -1.01
N SER A 181 9.79 -15.79 -1.34
CA SER A 181 10.84 -15.77 -2.38
C SER A 181 10.27 -15.46 -3.77
N VAL A 182 9.14 -16.07 -4.12
CA VAL A 182 8.42 -15.83 -5.37
C VAL A 182 7.96 -14.38 -5.47
N MET A 183 7.36 -13.85 -4.40
CA MET A 183 6.92 -12.46 -4.33
C MET A 183 8.10 -11.49 -4.48
N GLN A 184 9.24 -11.75 -3.84
CA GLN A 184 10.43 -10.91 -3.99
C GLN A 184 10.90 -10.83 -5.46
N LYS A 185 10.94 -11.95 -6.17
CA LYS A 185 11.30 -11.98 -7.60
C LYS A 185 10.31 -11.18 -8.46
N LEU A 186 9.02 -11.29 -8.16
CA LEU A 186 7.98 -10.50 -8.85
C LEU A 186 8.12 -9.01 -8.56
N VAL A 187 8.39 -8.61 -7.31
CA VAL A 187 8.61 -7.21 -6.92
C VAL A 187 9.84 -6.62 -7.62
N THR A 188 10.92 -7.37 -7.79
CA THR A 188 12.06 -6.91 -8.62
C THR A 188 11.64 -6.65 -10.07
N CYS A 189 10.79 -7.50 -10.65
CA CYS A 189 10.25 -7.27 -11.99
C CYS A 189 9.33 -6.04 -12.04
N VAL A 190 8.54 -5.79 -10.99
CA VAL A 190 7.71 -4.58 -10.83
C VAL A 190 8.57 -3.33 -10.79
N GLN A 191 9.67 -3.32 -10.04
CA GLN A 191 10.60 -2.17 -9.97
C GLN A 191 11.13 -1.80 -11.35
N TYR A 192 11.61 -2.77 -12.13
CA TYR A 192 12.01 -2.52 -13.52
C TYR A 192 10.86 -2.08 -14.42
N THR A 193 9.62 -2.47 -14.12
CA THR A 193 8.42 -2.05 -14.87
C THR A 193 8.07 -0.60 -14.56
N ALA A 194 8.21 -0.15 -13.31
CA ALA A 194 8.05 1.25 -12.93
C ALA A 194 9.14 2.15 -13.53
N GLU A 195 10.41 1.71 -13.50
CA GLU A 195 11.50 2.40 -14.20
C GLU A 195 11.20 2.49 -15.70
N LEU A 196 10.76 1.39 -16.32
CA LEU A 196 10.40 1.38 -17.73
C LEU A 196 9.33 2.42 -18.08
N TYR A 197 8.33 2.62 -17.22
CA TYR A 197 7.29 3.64 -17.43
C TYR A 197 7.92 5.04 -17.54
N HIS A 198 8.72 5.44 -16.56
CA HIS A 198 9.36 6.75 -16.54
C HIS A 198 10.33 6.95 -17.71
N GLU A 199 11.12 5.93 -18.03
CA GLU A 199 12.10 5.99 -19.11
C GLU A 199 11.46 5.99 -20.51
N MET A 200 10.28 5.37 -20.66
CA MET A 200 9.48 5.47 -21.88
C MET A 200 8.91 6.89 -22.06
N HIS A 201 8.45 7.53 -20.99
CA HIS A 201 8.04 8.94 -21.04
C HIS A 201 9.21 9.89 -21.30
N ALA A 202 10.39 9.61 -20.75
CA ALA A 202 11.60 10.38 -21.05
C ALA A 202 12.01 10.24 -22.53
N LEU A 203 11.91 9.02 -23.09
CA LEU A 203 12.18 8.77 -24.51
C LEU A 203 11.26 9.57 -25.42
N ASP A 204 9.95 9.58 -25.13
CA ASP A 204 8.97 10.37 -25.89
C ASP A 204 9.33 11.86 -25.89
N ARG A 205 9.76 12.42 -24.74
CA ARG A 205 10.25 13.81 -24.68
C ARG A 205 11.50 14.04 -25.54
N PHE A 206 12.51 13.17 -25.46
CA PHE A 206 13.71 13.32 -26.29
C PHE A 206 13.43 13.18 -27.78
N GLU A 207 12.49 12.32 -28.17
CA GLU A 207 12.06 12.18 -29.57
C GLU A 207 11.33 13.45 -30.05
N GLN A 208 10.49 14.06 -29.22
CA GLN A 208 9.84 15.34 -29.52
C GLN A 208 10.83 16.49 -29.63
N ASP A 209 11.81 16.58 -28.72
CA ASP A 209 12.86 17.60 -28.75
C ASP A 209 13.74 17.47 -30.01
N TYR A 210 14.08 16.24 -30.39
CA TYR A 210 14.80 15.96 -31.64
C TYR A 210 13.99 16.38 -32.87
N GLN A 211 12.69 16.05 -32.93
CA GLN A 211 11.81 16.43 -34.04
C GLN A 211 11.63 17.95 -34.14
N ARG A 212 11.46 18.64 -33.01
CA ARG A 212 11.35 20.10 -32.96
C ARG A 212 12.61 20.76 -33.47
N LYS A 213 13.79 20.29 -33.02
CA LYS A 213 15.08 20.80 -33.49
C LYS A 213 15.29 20.54 -34.98
N GLN A 214 14.81 19.40 -35.49
CA GLN A 214 14.86 19.09 -36.92
C GLN A 214 14.00 20.06 -37.76
N GLN A 215 12.84 20.50 -37.26
CA GLN A 215 11.96 21.45 -37.95
C GLN A 215 12.47 22.91 -37.87
N GLU A 216 13.06 23.31 -36.74
CA GLU A 216 13.82 24.56 -36.63
C GLU A 216 15.03 24.56 -37.59
N ASP A 217 15.47 23.37 -37.99
CA ASP A 217 16.63 23.15 -38.83
C ASP A 217 16.45 23.31 -40.35
N ASP A 218 15.26 23.75 -40.79
CA ASP A 218 15.02 24.17 -42.17
C ASP A 218 15.23 25.69 -42.41
N GLY A 219 15.63 26.48 -41.39
CA GLY A 219 15.64 27.96 -41.48
C GLY A 219 16.92 28.78 -41.14
N SER A 220 18.02 28.22 -40.59
CA SER A 220 19.21 29.00 -40.13
C SER A 220 20.61 28.32 -40.22
N SER A 221 21.69 28.98 -39.73
CA SER A 221 23.12 28.73 -40.06
C SER A 221 23.70 27.33 -39.73
N VAL A 222 24.69 26.87 -40.52
CA VAL A 222 25.00 25.45 -40.77
C VAL A 222 25.98 24.77 -39.77
N ALA A 223 26.91 25.49 -39.13
CA ALA A 223 28.06 24.85 -38.45
C ALA A 223 27.78 24.39 -37.00
N GLN A 224 27.23 25.24 -36.12
CA GLN A 224 26.86 24.85 -34.74
C GLN A 224 25.59 23.98 -34.69
N ARG A 225 24.86 23.92 -35.81
CA ARG A 225 23.59 23.22 -36.04
C ARG A 225 23.76 21.70 -36.17
N GLY A 226 24.73 21.28 -36.98
CA GLY A 226 25.02 19.85 -37.21
C GLY A 226 25.48 19.13 -35.94
N GLU A 227 26.27 19.80 -35.10
CA GLU A 227 26.75 19.24 -33.83
C GLU A 227 25.61 19.08 -32.81
N SER A 228 24.76 20.09 -32.62
CA SER A 228 23.63 20.03 -31.69
C SER A 228 22.60 18.96 -32.07
N LEU A 229 22.24 18.88 -33.36
CA LEU A 229 21.31 17.85 -33.84
C LEU A 229 21.91 16.44 -33.75
N HIS A 230 23.23 16.30 -33.95
CA HIS A 230 23.93 15.04 -33.77
C HIS A 230 23.96 14.59 -32.30
N ILE A 231 24.16 15.52 -31.35
CA ILE A 231 24.10 15.24 -29.90
C ILE A 231 22.71 14.71 -29.53
N LEU A 232 21.63 15.42 -29.90
CA LEU A 232 20.26 14.98 -29.61
C LEU A 232 19.96 13.61 -30.24
N LYS A 233 20.44 13.35 -31.46
CA LYS A 233 20.30 12.04 -32.11
C LYS A 233 21.03 10.93 -31.35
N GLN A 234 22.20 11.22 -30.78
CA GLN A 234 22.93 10.27 -29.94
C GLN A 234 22.21 10.01 -28.61
N GLU A 235 21.65 11.04 -27.99
CA GLU A 235 20.86 10.94 -26.76
C GLU A 235 19.61 10.09 -26.97
N VAL A 236 18.81 10.34 -28.03
CA VAL A 236 17.66 9.50 -28.39
C VAL A 236 18.07 8.04 -28.58
N LYS A 237 19.17 7.78 -29.30
CA LYS A 237 19.68 6.41 -29.49
C LYS A 237 20.12 5.75 -28.18
N SER A 238 20.76 6.51 -27.29
CA SER A 238 21.16 6.03 -25.96
C SER A 238 19.94 5.67 -25.13
N GLN A 239 18.94 6.55 -25.10
CA GLN A 239 17.69 6.33 -24.39
C GLN A 239 16.92 5.12 -24.95
N GLN A 240 16.85 4.97 -26.28
CA GLN A 240 16.25 3.80 -26.91
C GLN A 240 16.94 2.49 -26.49
N LYS A 241 18.27 2.48 -26.34
CA LYS A 241 19.00 1.32 -25.82
C LYS A 241 18.66 1.06 -24.35
N HIS A 242 18.54 2.11 -23.54
CA HIS A 242 18.17 2.01 -22.14
C HIS A 242 16.76 1.41 -21.97
N VAL A 243 15.76 1.96 -22.66
CA VAL A 243 14.38 1.43 -22.67
C VAL A 243 14.32 -0.02 -23.16
N LYS A 244 15.09 -0.37 -24.21
CA LYS A 244 15.18 -1.77 -24.68
C LYS A 244 15.77 -2.71 -23.62
N SER A 245 16.75 -2.25 -22.84
CA SER A 245 17.32 -3.01 -21.72
C SER A 245 16.28 -3.21 -20.62
N LEU A 246 15.56 -2.15 -20.24
CA LEU A 246 14.50 -2.23 -19.23
C LEU A 246 13.36 -3.15 -19.64
N LYS A 247 12.90 -3.11 -20.90
CA LYS A 247 11.89 -4.05 -21.42
C LYS A 247 12.29 -5.52 -21.27
N LYS A 248 13.59 -5.84 -21.35
CA LYS A 248 14.10 -7.22 -21.17
C LYS A 248 14.11 -7.65 -19.69
N LYS A 249 14.29 -6.72 -18.77
CA LYS A 249 14.36 -7.00 -17.32
C LYS A 249 12.98 -6.94 -16.65
N SER A 250 12.07 -6.13 -17.18
CA SER A 250 10.74 -5.90 -16.64
C SER A 250 9.72 -6.99 -17.04
N LEU A 251 8.51 -6.87 -16.51
CA LEU A 251 7.38 -7.74 -16.86
C LEU A 251 7.02 -7.67 -18.35
N TRP A 252 7.41 -6.61 -19.08
CA TRP A 252 7.11 -6.41 -20.50
C TRP A 252 7.49 -7.60 -21.38
N SER A 253 8.63 -8.22 -21.11
CA SER A 253 9.14 -9.35 -21.90
C SER A 253 8.86 -10.72 -21.29
N LYS A 254 8.27 -10.75 -20.09
CA LYS A 254 7.91 -12.00 -19.41
C LYS A 254 6.75 -12.68 -20.10
N ASN A 255 6.68 -13.99 -19.89
CA ASN A 255 5.57 -14.81 -20.32
C ASN A 255 4.44 -14.70 -19.29
N LEU A 256 3.20 -14.49 -19.76
CA LEU A 256 2.06 -14.32 -18.86
C LEU A 256 1.82 -15.60 -18.04
N GLU A 257 1.84 -16.76 -18.67
CA GLU A 257 1.61 -18.05 -18.02
C GLU A 257 2.64 -18.33 -16.90
N GLU A 258 3.91 -18.00 -17.12
CA GLU A 258 4.99 -18.11 -16.11
C GLU A 258 4.77 -17.16 -14.91
N VAL A 259 4.14 -16.01 -15.12
CA VAL A 259 3.76 -15.08 -14.04
C VAL A 259 2.48 -15.55 -13.35
N MET A 260 1.56 -16.15 -14.11
CA MET A 260 0.29 -16.68 -13.58
C MET A 260 0.48 -17.81 -12.60
N GLU A 261 1.37 -18.76 -12.90
CA GLU A 261 1.75 -19.84 -11.97
C GLU A 261 2.12 -19.27 -10.59
N LYS A 262 3.06 -18.32 -10.58
CA LYS A 262 3.50 -17.63 -9.36
C LYS A 262 2.37 -16.89 -8.63
N LEU A 263 1.49 -16.22 -9.37
CA LEU A 263 0.37 -15.47 -8.79
C LEU A 263 -0.67 -16.40 -8.17
N VAL A 264 -0.96 -17.54 -8.79
CA VAL A 264 -1.86 -18.57 -8.26
C VAL A 264 -1.33 -19.14 -6.94
N ASP A 265 -0.04 -19.44 -6.86
CA ASP A 265 0.61 -19.89 -5.62
C ASP A 265 0.51 -18.84 -4.51
N ILE A 266 0.69 -17.56 -4.85
CA ILE A 266 0.53 -16.45 -3.89
C ILE A 266 -0.93 -16.35 -3.41
N VAL A 267 -1.93 -16.46 -4.30
CA VAL A 267 -3.34 -16.46 -3.90
C VAL A 267 -3.64 -17.62 -2.95
N HIS A 268 -3.17 -18.82 -3.28
CA HIS A 268 -3.33 -20.00 -2.42
C HIS A 268 -2.71 -19.78 -1.04
N PHE A 269 -1.46 -19.31 -0.99
CA PHE A 269 -0.77 -18.98 0.25
C PHE A 269 -1.56 -17.94 1.08
N LEU A 270 -2.08 -16.89 0.45
CA LEU A 270 -2.84 -15.84 1.12
C LEU A 270 -4.15 -16.37 1.73
N HIS A 271 -4.87 -17.25 1.03
CA HIS A 271 -6.04 -17.93 1.61
C HIS A 271 -5.68 -18.69 2.88
N LEU A 272 -4.59 -19.46 2.84
CA LEU A 272 -4.11 -20.24 3.98
C LEU A 272 -3.66 -19.34 5.15
N GLU A 273 -2.91 -18.28 4.86
CA GLU A 273 -2.37 -17.39 5.89
C GLU A 273 -3.49 -16.58 6.59
N ILE A 274 -4.50 -16.12 5.85
CA ILE A 274 -5.68 -15.46 6.43
C ILE A 274 -6.42 -16.44 7.34
N HIS A 275 -6.65 -17.67 6.87
CA HIS A 275 -7.30 -18.70 7.67
C HIS A 275 -6.52 -19.03 8.95
N ASN A 276 -5.20 -19.21 8.86
CA ASN A 276 -4.36 -19.51 10.01
C ASN A 276 -4.29 -18.34 11.01
N THR A 277 -4.35 -17.10 10.51
CA THR A 277 -4.22 -15.90 11.34
C THR A 277 -5.50 -15.56 12.11
N PHE A 278 -6.67 -15.75 11.47
CA PHE A 278 -7.96 -15.28 11.97
C PHE A 278 -9.00 -16.39 12.22
N GLY A 279 -8.76 -17.62 11.76
CA GLY A 279 -9.69 -18.74 11.86
C GLY A 279 -10.70 -18.85 10.71
N CYS A 280 -11.48 -19.93 10.74
CA CYS A 280 -12.52 -20.20 9.75
C CYS A 280 -13.79 -19.40 10.01
N SER A 281 -14.51 -19.02 8.95
CA SER A 281 -15.81 -18.33 9.08
C SER A 281 -16.99 -19.29 9.22
N ASP A 282 -16.77 -20.60 9.22
CA ASP A 282 -17.82 -21.64 9.08
C ASP A 282 -18.90 -21.62 10.18
N ASN A 283 -18.76 -20.80 11.21
CA ASN A 283 -19.88 -20.43 12.08
C ASN A 283 -20.66 -19.26 11.47
N GLU A 284 -21.08 -19.41 10.21
CA GLU A 284 -22.12 -18.61 9.58
C GLU A 284 -23.47 -19.10 10.10
N GLU A 285 -23.84 -18.65 11.29
CA GLU A 285 -25.25 -18.45 11.60
C GLU A 285 -25.40 -17.17 12.42
N SER A 286 -25.87 -16.13 11.74
CA SER A 286 -26.82 -15.15 12.26
C SER A 286 -26.41 -14.37 13.52
N GLN A 287 -25.51 -13.39 13.36
CA GLN A 287 -25.75 -12.09 14.00
C GLN A 287 -25.72 -10.97 12.97
N GLU A 288 -26.85 -10.89 12.28
CA GLU A 288 -27.57 -9.67 11.97
C GLU A 288 -26.87 -8.60 11.08
N PRO A 289 -27.28 -8.45 9.80
CA PRO A 289 -26.86 -7.32 8.95
C PRO A 289 -27.19 -5.92 9.54
N THR A 290 -28.00 -5.86 10.60
CA THR A 290 -28.36 -4.67 11.38
C THR A 290 -27.21 -4.10 12.19
N LYS A 291 -26.33 -4.90 12.83
CA LYS A 291 -25.16 -4.37 13.57
C LYS A 291 -24.11 -3.74 12.66
N ARG A 292 -23.90 -4.29 11.46
CA ARG A 292 -23.01 -3.68 10.44
C ARG A 292 -23.60 -2.41 9.82
N ARG A 293 -24.94 -2.29 9.76
CA ARG A 293 -25.64 -1.09 9.23
C ARG A 293 -25.55 0.13 10.14
N ASN A 294 -25.32 -0.04 11.44
CA ASN A 294 -25.21 1.06 12.41
C ASN A 294 -23.78 1.64 12.51
N ARG A 295 -22.98 1.57 11.44
CA ARG A 295 -21.62 2.12 11.38
C ARG A 295 -21.57 3.32 10.45
N LEU A 296 -20.72 4.28 10.80
CA LEU A 296 -20.58 5.52 10.03
C LEU A 296 -20.02 5.30 8.63
N GLY A 297 -19.18 4.27 8.43
CA GLY A 297 -18.59 3.91 7.14
C GLY A 297 -19.64 3.51 6.09
N PRO A 298 -20.39 2.41 6.30
CA PRO A 298 -21.48 2.00 5.41
C PRO A 298 -22.57 3.04 5.20
N ALA A 299 -22.80 3.94 6.17
CA ALA A 299 -23.74 5.05 6.05
C ALA A 299 -23.19 6.26 5.26
N GLY A 300 -21.93 6.25 4.84
CA GLY A 300 -21.29 7.38 4.14
C GLY A 300 -21.05 8.60 5.02
N LEU A 301 -21.12 8.45 6.36
CA LEU A 301 -21.03 9.55 7.32
C LEU A 301 -19.64 9.67 7.98
N ALA A 302 -18.75 8.70 7.79
CA ALA A 302 -17.43 8.67 8.44
C ALA A 302 -16.63 9.97 8.20
N LEU A 303 -16.53 10.42 6.95
CA LEU A 303 -15.82 11.66 6.58
C LEU A 303 -16.49 12.91 7.19
N HIS A 304 -17.81 12.94 7.23
CA HIS A 304 -18.56 14.05 7.82
C HIS A 304 -18.28 14.17 9.32
N TYR A 305 -18.32 13.07 10.07
CA TYR A 305 -17.98 13.05 11.48
C TYR A 305 -16.50 13.35 11.73
N ALA A 306 -15.58 12.86 10.88
CA ALA A 306 -14.16 13.20 10.98
C ALA A 306 -13.94 14.72 10.87
N ASN A 307 -14.60 15.38 9.92
CA ASN A 307 -14.53 16.84 9.78
C ASN A 307 -15.11 17.59 10.99
N ILE A 308 -16.20 17.10 11.59
CA ILE A 308 -16.75 17.66 12.83
C ILE A 308 -15.75 17.53 13.98
N ILE A 309 -15.12 16.35 14.14
CA ILE A 309 -14.11 16.12 15.18
C ILE A 309 -12.93 17.08 15.03
N SER A 310 -12.44 17.28 13.79
CA SER A 310 -11.36 18.24 13.52
C SER A 310 -11.75 19.68 13.81
N GLN A 311 -13.01 20.08 13.56
CA GLN A 311 -13.52 21.40 13.95
C GLN A 311 -13.55 21.57 15.48
N ILE A 312 -13.99 20.53 16.21
CA ILE A 312 -14.01 20.54 17.67
C ILE A 312 -12.58 20.63 18.24
N ASP A 313 -11.63 19.86 17.70
CA ASP A 313 -10.22 19.91 18.12
C ASP A 313 -9.58 21.29 17.93
N ALA A 314 -9.83 21.92 16.76
CA ALA A 314 -9.36 23.27 16.47
C ALA A 314 -9.92 24.30 17.45
N LEU A 315 -11.18 24.14 17.87
CA LEU A 315 -11.84 25.00 18.86
C LEU A 315 -11.26 24.84 20.26
N VAL A 316 -11.06 23.59 20.71
CA VAL A 316 -10.49 23.29 22.03
C VAL A 316 -9.04 23.78 22.13
N SER A 317 -8.26 23.61 21.06
CA SER A 317 -6.89 24.10 20.96
C SER A 317 -6.79 25.64 20.99
N ARG A 318 -7.82 26.36 20.49
CA ARG A 318 -7.86 27.82 20.39
C ARG A 318 -8.90 28.46 21.31
N SER A 319 -9.09 27.89 22.50
CA SER A 319 -10.17 28.24 23.44
C SER A 319 -10.15 29.68 23.98
N SER A 320 -9.08 30.46 23.78
CA SER A 320 -8.96 31.85 24.25
C SER A 320 -9.70 32.88 23.39
N SER A 321 -10.13 32.49 22.18
CA SER A 321 -10.89 33.35 21.27
C SER A 321 -11.72 32.48 20.33
N VAL A 322 -12.96 32.18 20.73
CA VAL A 322 -13.93 31.49 19.88
C VAL A 322 -14.89 32.54 19.31
N PRO A 323 -14.79 32.87 18.01
CA PRO A 323 -15.74 33.78 17.38
C PRO A 323 -17.19 33.25 17.45
N PRO A 324 -18.20 34.12 17.61
CA PRO A 324 -19.60 33.71 17.75
C PRO A 324 -20.11 32.86 16.57
N ASN A 325 -19.66 33.21 15.35
CA ASN A 325 -20.01 32.51 14.12
C ASN A 325 -19.45 31.08 14.05
N THR A 326 -18.37 30.77 14.75
CA THR A 326 -17.77 29.42 14.73
C THR A 326 -18.62 28.41 15.49
N ARG A 327 -19.24 28.82 16.60
CA ARG A 327 -20.19 27.97 17.34
C ARG A 327 -21.40 27.63 16.47
N ASP A 328 -21.97 28.62 15.81
CA ASP A 328 -23.15 28.43 14.98
C ASP A 328 -22.83 27.57 13.75
N SER A 329 -21.64 27.75 13.15
CA SER A 329 -21.14 26.90 12.07
C SER A 329 -20.98 25.43 12.50
N LEU A 330 -20.34 25.17 13.66
CA LEU A 330 -20.23 23.83 14.21
C LEU A 330 -21.62 23.23 14.51
N TYR A 331 -22.52 24.02 15.09
CA TYR A 331 -23.87 23.55 15.35
C TYR A 331 -24.58 23.20 14.04
N GLN A 332 -24.44 24.01 12.98
CA GLN A 332 -25.06 23.73 11.69
C GLN A 332 -24.47 22.50 11.00
N SER A 333 -23.18 22.20 11.20
CA SER A 333 -22.55 21.00 10.65
C SER A 333 -23.01 19.71 11.33
N LEU A 334 -23.63 19.75 12.51
CA LEU A 334 -24.12 18.54 13.18
C LEU A 334 -25.32 17.88 12.45
N PRO A 335 -25.36 16.54 12.37
CA PRO A 335 -26.53 15.82 11.88
C PRO A 335 -27.81 16.09 12.70
N PRO A 336 -29.02 16.00 12.09
CA PRO A 336 -30.28 16.32 12.77
C PRO A 336 -30.53 15.54 14.07
N THR A 337 -30.15 14.26 14.08
CA THR A 337 -30.28 13.39 15.26
C THR A 337 -29.38 13.85 16.41
N ILE A 338 -28.14 14.26 16.11
CA ILE A 338 -27.20 14.82 17.08
C ILE A 338 -27.68 16.18 17.58
N LYS A 339 -28.18 17.05 16.68
CA LYS A 339 -28.81 18.33 17.08
C LYS A 339 -29.96 18.12 18.06
N SER A 340 -30.84 17.16 17.79
CA SER A 340 -31.98 16.83 18.66
C SER A 340 -31.51 16.28 20.02
N ALA A 341 -30.56 15.33 20.02
CA ALA A 341 -29.98 14.79 21.26
C ALA A 341 -29.26 15.86 22.09
N LEU A 342 -28.50 16.75 21.44
CA LEU A 342 -27.81 17.87 22.10
C LEU A 342 -28.81 18.83 22.75
N ARG A 343 -29.86 19.23 22.02
CA ARG A 343 -30.94 20.05 22.59
C ARG A 343 -31.57 19.36 23.78
N SER A 344 -31.95 18.09 23.66
CA SER A 344 -32.55 17.34 24.77
C SER A 344 -31.65 17.32 26.00
N LYS A 345 -30.33 17.05 25.83
CA LYS A 345 -29.37 17.04 26.93
C LYS A 345 -29.20 18.41 27.58
N LEU A 346 -29.17 19.49 26.79
CA LEU A 346 -29.08 20.86 27.30
C LEU A 346 -30.33 21.25 28.11
N HIS A 347 -31.53 20.84 27.68
CA HIS A 347 -32.77 21.11 28.40
C HIS A 347 -32.94 20.22 29.64
N SER A 348 -32.43 18.98 29.63
CA SER A 348 -32.49 18.05 30.77
C SER A 348 -31.39 18.28 31.82
N SER A 349 -30.30 18.96 31.46
CA SER A 349 -29.19 19.27 32.36
C SER A 349 -29.53 20.48 33.24
N GLY A 350 -30.67 20.42 33.93
CA GLY A 350 -30.97 21.31 35.04
C GLY A 350 -30.03 21.00 36.20
N VAL A 351 -29.08 21.92 36.45
CA VAL A 351 -28.21 21.98 37.64
C VAL A 351 -27.43 20.69 37.91
N LYS A 352 -26.39 20.43 37.11
CA LYS A 352 -25.23 19.66 37.57
C LYS A 352 -24.03 20.59 37.63
N GLU A 353 -23.35 20.56 38.78
CA GLU A 353 -22.06 21.16 39.12
C GLU A 353 -21.42 21.97 37.98
N GLU A 354 -21.39 23.31 38.12
CA GLU A 354 -20.74 24.19 37.15
C GLU A 354 -19.26 23.84 37.05
N LEU A 355 -18.93 22.98 36.08
CA LEU A 355 -17.54 22.67 35.75
C LEU A 355 -16.86 23.96 35.32
N THR A 356 -15.72 24.24 35.93
CA THR A 356 -14.89 25.37 35.54
C THR A 356 -14.40 25.20 34.10
N VAL A 357 -14.14 26.31 33.39
CA VAL A 357 -13.61 26.28 32.01
C VAL A 357 -12.38 25.36 31.86
N PRO A 358 -11.42 25.34 32.80
CA PRO A 358 -10.30 24.40 32.75
C PRO A 358 -10.71 22.93 32.85
N GLN A 359 -11.72 22.59 33.68
CA GLN A 359 -12.22 21.22 33.81
C GLN A 359 -12.94 20.75 32.55
N ILE A 360 -13.76 21.62 31.93
CA ILE A 360 -14.41 21.34 30.65
C ILE A 360 -13.36 21.08 29.57
N LYS A 361 -12.34 21.95 29.49
CA LYS A 361 -11.23 21.79 28.55
C LYS A 361 -10.50 20.46 28.74
N ALA A 362 -10.16 20.11 29.98
CA ALA A 362 -9.46 18.87 30.29
C ALA A 362 -10.26 17.61 29.89
N GLU A 363 -11.58 17.60 30.14
CA GLU A 363 -12.44 16.48 29.73
C GLU A 363 -12.59 16.39 28.20
N MET A 364 -12.68 17.53 27.50
CA MET A 364 -12.68 17.57 26.04
C MET A 364 -11.37 17.04 25.47
N GLU A 365 -10.22 17.51 25.97
CA GLU A 365 -8.89 17.05 25.55
C GLU A 365 -8.69 15.55 25.81
N LYS A 366 -9.19 15.03 26.94
CA LYS A 366 -9.15 13.60 27.25
C LYS A 366 -9.86 12.76 26.18
N THR A 367 -11.04 13.18 25.74
CA THR A 367 -11.81 12.48 24.70
C THR A 367 -11.18 12.66 23.32
N LEU A 368 -10.74 13.88 23.00
CA LEU A 368 -10.11 14.19 21.72
C LEU A 368 -8.78 13.46 21.52
N ARG A 369 -8.04 13.17 22.59
CA ARG A 369 -6.75 12.47 22.54
C ARG A 369 -6.79 11.18 21.72
N TRP A 370 -7.86 10.40 21.83
CA TRP A 370 -8.02 9.16 21.05
C TRP A 370 -8.90 9.33 19.81
N LEU A 371 -9.79 10.32 19.79
CA LEU A 371 -10.74 10.53 18.70
C LEU A 371 -10.12 11.26 17.50
N VAL A 372 -9.23 12.23 17.74
CA VAL A 372 -8.55 13.02 16.68
C VAL A 372 -7.68 12.16 15.77
N PRO A 373 -6.84 11.23 16.28
CA PRO A 373 -6.08 10.32 15.42
C PRO A 373 -6.97 9.49 14.47
N VAL A 374 -8.15 9.06 14.93
CA VAL A 374 -9.11 8.29 14.12
C VAL A 374 -9.72 9.18 13.02
N ALA A 375 -10.11 10.40 13.36
CA ALA A 375 -10.61 11.38 12.38
C ALA A 375 -9.56 11.69 11.30
N ASN A 376 -8.31 11.94 11.71
CA ASN A 376 -7.21 12.22 10.78
C ASN A 376 -6.91 11.05 9.83
N ASN A 377 -7.05 9.81 10.30
CA ASN A 377 -6.89 8.63 9.46
C ASN A 377 -8.07 8.42 8.50
N THR A 378 -9.24 8.96 8.80
CA THR A 378 -10.44 8.88 7.93
C THR A 378 -10.40 9.92 6.80
N THR A 379 -9.67 11.03 7.00
CA THR A 379 -9.53 12.12 6.02
C THR A 379 -8.36 11.95 5.05
N LYS A 380 -7.44 11.02 5.34
CA LYS A 380 -6.34 10.64 4.46
C LYS A 380 -6.82 9.57 3.49
#